data_AF-C3YV10-F1
#
_entry.id   AF-C3YV10-F1
#
_cell.length_a   1.000
_cell.length_b   1.000
_cell.length_c   1.000
_cell.angle_alpha   90.00
_cell.angle_beta   90.00
_cell.angle_gamma   90.00
#
_symmetry.space_group_name_H-M   'P 1'
#
loop_
_entity.id
_entity.type
_entity.pdbx_description
1 polymer ?
#
loop_
_entity_poly.entity_id
_entity_poly.type
_entity_poly.pdbx_seq_one_letter_code
_entity_poly.pdbx_strand_id
1 'polypeptide(L)'
;MAKCQGVSHEEFWHCAEEVDRARSEQLKVTLREYFEKEPTLNVSSDSCEEEEEEQVPLKNEGQVRADIRSFVCLHHDRNFTGRAIARIFHGISSPCYPAQVWGRDRRYWRSHLDVDFNQLRRLAVEELVRIRM
;
A
#
# COMPACT_ATOMS: atom_id res chain seq x y z
N MET A 1 -19.04 -2.37 -5.66
CA MET A 1 -19.64 -2.30 -4.30
C MET A 1 -21.03 -2.95 -4.16
N ALA A 2 -21.66 -3.54 -5.19
CA ALA A 2 -23.08 -3.92 -5.14
C ALA A 2 -23.40 -5.42 -4.84
N LYS A 3 -22.42 -6.33 -4.77
CA LYS A 3 -22.73 -7.78 -4.79
C LYS A 3 -23.23 -8.36 -3.45
N CYS A 4 -22.97 -7.70 -2.32
CA CYS A 4 -23.39 -8.18 -0.99
C CYS A 4 -24.81 -7.74 -0.59
N GLN A 5 -25.40 -6.73 -1.25
CA GLN A 5 -26.75 -6.25 -0.93
C GLN A 5 -27.84 -7.30 -1.23
N GLY A 6 -27.59 -8.24 -2.14
CA GLY A 6 -28.54 -9.30 -2.48
C GLY A 6 -28.66 -10.42 -1.44
N VAL A 7 -27.73 -10.49 -0.47
CA VAL A 7 -27.70 -11.52 0.57
C VAL A 7 -27.84 -10.96 2.00
N SER A 8 -27.87 -9.62 2.14
CA SER A 8 -28.11 -8.95 3.43
C SER A 8 -29.59 -8.98 3.81
N HIS A 9 -29.89 -9.16 5.10
CA HIS A 9 -31.21 -8.85 5.63
C HIS A 9 -31.35 -7.34 5.79
N GLU A 10 -32.57 -6.83 5.72
CA GLU A 10 -32.85 -5.41 6.00
C GLU A 10 -32.46 -5.07 7.44
N GLU A 11 -32.65 -6.02 8.34
CA GLU A 11 -32.44 -5.85 9.77
C GLU A 11 -31.79 -7.09 10.38
N PHE A 12 -30.95 -6.91 11.40
CA PHE A 12 -30.07 -7.96 11.92
C PHE A 12 -30.82 -9.10 12.63
N TRP A 13 -32.01 -8.84 13.18
CA TRP A 13 -32.77 -9.84 13.94
C TRP A 13 -33.28 -11.00 13.08
N HIS A 14 -33.38 -10.82 11.76
CA HIS A 14 -33.77 -11.88 10.84
C HIS A 14 -32.80 -13.07 10.81
N CYS A 15 -31.59 -12.92 11.34
CA CYS A 15 -30.60 -13.99 11.46
C CYS A 15 -29.95 -14.04 12.86
N ALA A 16 -30.58 -13.45 13.89
CA ALA A 16 -30.02 -13.37 15.23
C ALA A 16 -30.13 -14.68 16.03
N GLU A 17 -31.19 -15.46 15.79
CA GLU A 17 -31.44 -16.73 16.50
C GLU A 17 -30.94 -17.94 15.71
N GLU A 18 -31.21 -17.96 14.41
CA GLU A 18 -30.73 -19.00 13.49
C GLU A 18 -30.08 -18.39 12.26
N VAL A 19 -29.02 -19.05 11.79
CA VAL A 19 -28.33 -18.66 10.56
C VAL A 19 -29.17 -19.07 9.36
N ASP A 20 -29.52 -18.11 8.50
CA ASP A 20 -30.09 -18.39 7.18
C ASP A 20 -29.04 -19.09 6.30
N ARG A 21 -29.13 -20.42 6.28
CA ARG A 21 -28.20 -21.28 5.53
C ARG A 21 -28.26 -21.00 4.03
N ALA A 22 -29.42 -20.66 3.48
CA ALA A 22 -29.58 -20.41 2.06
C ALA A 22 -28.82 -19.15 1.63
N ARG A 23 -28.96 -18.05 2.38
CA ARG A 23 -28.21 -16.81 2.14
C ARG A 23 -26.71 -16.98 2.39
N SER A 24 -26.33 -17.73 3.42
CA SER A 24 -24.93 -18.07 3.69
C SER A 24 -24.30 -18.82 2.51
N GLU A 25 -24.96 -19.84 1.96
CA GLU A 25 -24.45 -20.56 0.78
C GLU A 25 -24.40 -19.65 -0.45
N GLN A 26 -25.40 -18.78 -0.66
CA GLN A 26 -25.39 -17.81 -1.76
C GLN A 26 -24.22 -16.81 -1.65
N LEU A 27 -23.90 -16.35 -0.43
CA LEU A 27 -22.73 -15.48 -0.20
C LEU A 27 -21.43 -16.23 -0.50
N LYS A 28 -21.30 -17.49 -0.06
CA LYS A 28 -20.11 -18.30 -0.34
C LYS A 28 -19.90 -18.50 -1.84
N VAL A 29 -20.96 -18.79 -2.59
CA VAL A 29 -20.91 -18.89 -4.06
C VAL A 29 -20.48 -17.55 -4.66
N THR A 30 -21.08 -16.45 -4.22
CA THR A 30 -20.75 -15.10 -4.70
C THR A 30 -19.28 -14.74 -4.47
N LEU A 31 -18.73 -15.08 -3.30
CA LEU A 31 -17.33 -14.85 -2.97
C LEU A 31 -16.40 -15.77 -3.78
N ARG A 32 -16.73 -17.06 -3.89
CA ARG A 32 -15.97 -17.99 -4.75
C ARG A 32 -15.93 -17.49 -6.17
N GLU A 33 -17.07 -17.14 -6.76
CA GLU A 33 -17.12 -16.53 -8.08
C GLU A 33 -16.29 -15.27 -8.18
N TYR A 34 -16.23 -14.43 -7.15
CA TYR A 34 -15.42 -13.20 -7.20
C TYR A 34 -13.92 -13.50 -7.24
N PHE A 35 -13.46 -14.46 -6.44
CA PHE A 35 -12.03 -14.82 -6.32
C PHE A 35 -11.57 -15.85 -7.37
N GLU A 36 -12.46 -16.71 -7.86
CA GLU A 36 -12.21 -17.71 -8.91
C GLU A 36 -12.39 -17.15 -10.31
N LYS A 37 -13.07 -16.00 -10.46
CA LYS A 37 -13.00 -15.25 -11.71
C LYS A 37 -11.54 -14.89 -11.89
N GLU A 38 -10.89 -15.50 -12.87
CA GLU A 38 -9.53 -15.13 -13.24
C GLU A 38 -9.51 -13.61 -13.36
N PRO A 39 -8.74 -12.90 -12.51
CA PRO A 39 -8.44 -11.53 -12.83
C PRO A 39 -7.77 -11.61 -14.19
N THR A 40 -8.18 -10.76 -15.13
CA THR A 40 -7.37 -10.48 -16.33
C THR A 40 -6.09 -9.74 -15.95
N LEU A 41 -5.50 -10.06 -14.80
CA LEU A 41 -4.32 -9.54 -14.16
C LEU A 41 -3.70 -10.72 -13.40
N ASN A 42 -2.66 -11.28 -13.98
CA ASN A 42 -1.89 -12.41 -13.47
C ASN A 42 -1.28 -12.03 -12.10
N VAL A 43 -1.92 -12.40 -10.98
CA VAL A 43 -1.43 -12.16 -9.61
C VAL A 43 -1.29 -13.50 -8.90
N SER A 44 -0.06 -14.01 -8.89
CA SER A 44 0.36 -15.05 -7.95
C SER A 44 1.17 -14.39 -6.83
N SER A 45 0.74 -14.61 -5.59
CA SER A 45 1.50 -14.44 -4.35
C SER A 45 1.82 -13.01 -3.87
N ASP A 46 1.12 -12.60 -2.81
CA ASP A 46 1.54 -11.64 -1.77
C ASP A 46 2.39 -10.43 -2.22
N SER A 47 1.90 -9.69 -3.19
CA SER A 47 2.36 -8.34 -3.49
C SER A 47 1.15 -7.43 -3.59
N CYS A 48 1.14 -6.39 -2.76
CA CYS A 48 0.13 -5.34 -2.79
C CYS A 48 0.11 -4.74 -4.20
N GLU A 49 -1.00 -4.95 -4.91
CA GLU A 49 -1.29 -4.58 -6.29
C GLU A 49 -0.48 -3.37 -6.78
N GLU A 50 0.42 -3.65 -7.73
CA GLU A 50 1.06 -2.66 -8.59
C GLU A 50 0.06 -2.34 -9.69
N GLU A 51 -0.72 -1.28 -9.51
CA GLU A 51 -1.25 -0.57 -10.66
C GLU A 51 -0.02 -0.09 -11.44
N GLU A 52 0.17 -0.60 -12.67
CA GLU A 52 1.14 -0.06 -13.61
C GLU A 52 0.72 1.37 -13.95
N GLU A 53 1.01 2.31 -13.06
CA GLU A 53 0.85 3.72 -13.30
C GLU A 53 1.77 4.09 -14.47
N GLU A 54 1.15 4.68 -15.50
CA GLU A 54 1.80 5.18 -16.70
C GLU A 54 3.06 5.95 -16.28
N GLN A 55 4.24 5.47 -16.71
CA GLN A 55 5.53 5.97 -16.24
C GLN A 55 5.76 7.39 -16.74
N VAL A 56 5.26 8.38 -15.99
CA VAL A 56 5.58 9.78 -16.26
C VAL A 56 7.04 10.00 -15.83
N PRO A 57 7.96 10.35 -16.76
CA PRO A 57 9.36 10.52 -16.41
C PRO A 57 9.53 11.62 -15.36
N LEU A 58 10.10 11.27 -14.21
CA LEU A 58 10.44 12.23 -13.16
C LEU A 58 11.66 13.04 -13.60
N LYS A 59 11.49 14.36 -13.75
CA LYS A 59 12.61 15.27 -14.08
C LYS A 59 13.77 15.19 -13.08
N ASN A 60 13.48 14.86 -11.82
CA ASN A 60 14.43 14.87 -10.72
C ASN A 60 14.73 13.46 -10.15
N GLU A 61 14.48 12.39 -10.91
CA GLU A 61 14.61 11.00 -10.41
C GLU A 61 15.98 10.72 -9.77
N GLY A 62 17.06 11.20 -10.38
CA GLY A 62 18.42 10.99 -9.87
C GLY A 62 18.65 11.60 -8.48
N GLN A 63 18.08 12.79 -8.24
CA GLN A 63 18.15 13.46 -6.93
C GLN A 63 17.35 12.68 -5.88
N VAL A 64 16.13 12.25 -6.21
CA VAL A 64 15.27 11.45 -5.34
C VAL A 64 15.97 10.16 -4.91
N ARG A 65 16.57 9.44 -5.86
CA ARG A 65 17.34 8.21 -5.56
C ARG A 65 18.54 8.50 -4.66
N ALA A 66 19.25 9.61 -4.87
CA ALA A 66 20.38 10.01 -4.03
C ALA A 66 19.95 10.33 -2.59
N ASP A 67 18.84 11.04 -2.43
CA ASP A 67 18.28 11.38 -1.12
C ASP A 67 17.79 10.14 -0.37
N ILE A 68 17.14 9.19 -1.07
CA ILE A 68 16.76 7.88 -0.52
C ILE A 68 18.00 7.13 -0.02
N ARG A 69 19.07 7.03 -0.82
CA ARG A 69 20.31 6.36 -0.40
C ARG A 69 20.92 7.04 0.82
N SER A 70 21.01 8.36 0.80
CA SER A 70 21.54 9.14 1.93
C SER A 70 20.73 8.88 3.21
N PHE A 71 19.40 8.85 3.10
CA PHE A 71 18.50 8.57 4.22
C PHE A 71 18.74 7.16 4.80
N VAL A 72 18.78 6.14 3.94
CA VAL A 72 19.00 4.75 4.37
C VAL A 72 20.37 4.58 5.03
N CYS A 73 21.43 5.18 4.47
CA CYS A 73 22.76 5.12 5.06
C CYS A 73 22.84 5.85 6.41
N LEU A 74 22.16 7.00 6.55
CA LEU A 74 22.11 7.74 7.82
C LEU A 74 21.44 6.92 8.92
N HIS A 75 20.42 6.16 8.57
CA HIS A 75 19.64 5.31 9.49
C HIS A 75 19.93 3.81 9.26
N HIS A 76 21.19 3.46 9.04
CA HIS A 76 21.63 2.08 8.78
C HIS A 76 21.32 1.11 9.93
N ASP A 77 21.04 1.61 11.12
CA ASP A 77 20.59 0.85 12.30
C ASP A 77 19.15 0.32 12.17
N ARG A 78 18.39 0.76 11.15
CA ARG A 78 16.98 0.44 10.98
C ARG A 78 16.64 -0.20 9.65
N ASN A 79 15.71 -1.14 9.70
CA ASN A 79 15.15 -1.78 8.51
C ASN A 79 13.92 -1.01 8.01
N PHE A 80 14.10 -0.25 6.94
CA PHE A 80 12.99 0.43 6.26
C PHE A 80 12.36 -0.46 5.18
N THR A 81 11.07 -0.20 4.94
CA THR A 81 10.36 -0.66 3.74
C THR A 81 10.19 0.51 2.78
N GLY A 82 10.01 0.25 1.48
CA GLY A 82 9.81 1.33 0.50
C GLY A 82 8.62 2.23 0.84
N ARG A 83 7.53 1.64 1.38
CA ARG A 83 6.37 2.40 1.88
C ARG A 83 6.71 3.30 3.06
N ALA A 84 7.55 2.85 3.99
CA ALA A 84 7.99 3.67 5.12
C ALA A 84 8.78 4.89 4.65
N ILE A 85 9.72 4.68 3.72
CA ILE A 85 10.51 5.75 3.12
C ILE A 85 9.59 6.74 2.40
N ALA A 86 8.70 6.27 1.53
CA ALA A 86 7.77 7.14 0.81
C ALA A 86 6.92 8.00 1.75
N ARG A 87 6.44 7.43 2.86
CA ARG A 87 5.70 8.17 3.89
C ARG A 87 6.54 9.25 4.57
N ILE A 88 7.79 8.97 4.90
CA ILE A 88 8.69 9.96 5.52
C ILE A 88 8.89 11.14 4.57
N PHE A 89 9.20 10.86 3.31
CA PHE A 89 9.45 11.87 2.30
C PHE A 89 8.21 12.69 1.89
N HIS A 90 7.01 12.10 1.96
CA HIS A 90 5.73 12.83 1.86
C HIS A 90 5.30 13.50 3.18
N GLY A 91 5.95 13.15 4.29
CA GLY A 91 5.60 13.61 5.63
C GLY A 91 4.26 13.12 6.15
N ILE A 92 3.91 11.88 5.86
CA ILE A 92 2.71 11.20 6.36
C ILE A 92 3.08 10.38 7.60
N SER A 93 2.60 10.81 8.77
CA SER A 93 2.83 10.14 10.06
C SER A 93 2.42 8.67 10.04
N SER A 94 3.21 7.78 10.63
CA SER A 94 2.81 6.39 10.87
C SER A 94 3.06 6.00 12.32
N PRO A 95 2.47 4.88 12.83
CA PRO A 95 2.71 4.42 14.19
C PRO A 95 4.21 4.22 14.51
N CYS A 96 4.97 3.66 13.56
CA CYS A 96 6.42 3.45 13.73
C CYS A 96 7.26 4.72 13.47
N TYR A 97 6.74 5.66 12.68
CA TYR A 97 7.41 6.90 12.27
C TYR A 97 6.50 8.12 12.56
N PRO A 98 6.28 8.46 13.84
CA PRO A 98 5.38 9.54 14.23
C PRO A 98 5.96 10.91 13.86
N ALA A 99 5.11 11.80 13.33
CA ALA A 99 5.52 13.14 12.90
C ALA A 99 6.12 13.99 14.04
N GLN A 100 5.74 13.76 15.29
CA GLN A 100 6.31 14.45 16.45
C GLN A 100 7.83 14.20 16.60
N VAL A 101 8.29 13.02 16.18
CA VAL A 101 9.71 12.63 16.25
C VAL A 101 10.38 12.88 14.91
N TRP A 102 9.86 12.28 13.84
CA TRP A 102 10.47 12.29 12.51
C TRP A 102 10.24 13.58 11.73
N GLY A 103 9.18 14.32 12.04
CA GLY A 103 8.89 15.61 11.39
C GLY A 103 9.81 16.76 11.78
N ARG A 104 10.67 16.54 12.78
CA ARG A 104 11.72 17.50 13.16
C ARG A 104 12.86 17.52 12.13
N ASP A 105 13.13 16.39 11.49
CA ASP A 105 14.15 16.30 10.45
C ASP A 105 13.58 16.77 9.10
N ARG A 106 13.70 18.07 8.85
CA ARG A 106 13.24 18.74 7.63
C ARG A 106 14.05 18.37 6.38
N ARG A 107 15.18 17.66 6.52
CA ARG A 107 15.98 17.22 5.37
C ARG A 107 15.23 16.17 4.56
N TYR A 108 14.56 15.25 5.25
CA TYR A 108 13.84 14.14 4.62
C TYR A 108 12.33 14.26 4.80
N TRP A 109 11.84 14.85 5.90
CA TRP A 109 10.40 14.98 6.11
C TRP A 109 9.80 16.02 5.16
N ARG A 110 8.83 15.60 4.33
CA ARG A 110 8.16 16.46 3.33
C ARG A 110 9.11 17.04 2.27
N SER A 111 10.20 16.36 1.93
CA SER A 111 11.19 16.84 0.96
C SER A 111 10.84 16.56 -0.51
N HIS A 112 9.96 15.58 -0.78
CA HIS A 112 9.53 15.21 -2.14
C HIS A 112 7.99 15.18 -2.26
N LEU A 113 7.35 16.31 -1.93
CA LEU A 113 5.90 16.47 -2.06
C LEU A 113 5.43 16.62 -3.51
N ASP A 114 6.34 17.00 -4.41
CA ASP A 114 6.13 17.16 -5.84
C ASP A 114 6.18 15.82 -6.61
N VAL A 115 6.70 14.77 -5.98
CA VAL A 115 6.81 13.43 -6.54
C VAL A 115 5.61 12.61 -6.10
N ASP A 116 5.01 11.86 -7.03
CA ASP A 116 3.93 10.95 -6.69
C ASP A 116 4.35 9.90 -5.63
N PHE A 117 3.42 9.56 -4.74
CA PHE A 117 3.69 8.66 -3.62
C PHE A 117 4.08 7.24 -4.07
N ASN A 118 3.39 6.70 -5.09
CA ASN A 118 3.64 5.36 -5.61
C ASN A 118 4.96 5.31 -6.38
N GLN A 119 5.29 6.37 -7.14
CA GLN A 119 6.59 6.49 -7.78
C GLN A 119 7.73 6.52 -6.75
N LEU A 120 7.57 7.30 -5.67
CA LEU A 120 8.57 7.38 -4.60
C LEU A 120 8.73 6.05 -3.86
N ARG A 121 7.62 5.34 -3.62
CA ARG A 121 7.64 3.99 -3.05
C ARG A 121 8.43 3.03 -3.94
N ARG A 122 8.20 3.03 -5.25
CA ARG A 122 8.92 2.18 -6.22
C ARG A 122 10.41 2.46 -6.19
N LEU A 123 10.81 3.73 -6.33
CA LEU A 123 12.22 4.13 -6.27
C LEU A 123 12.87 3.71 -4.94
N ALA A 124 12.14 3.84 -3.82
CA ALA A 124 12.63 3.39 -2.52
C ALA A 124 12.84 1.88 -2.44
N VAL A 125 11.94 1.06 -3.00
CA VAL A 125 12.13 -0.40 -3.08
C VAL A 125 13.36 -0.73 -3.92
N GLU A 126 13.49 -0.13 -5.10
CA GLU A 126 14.64 -0.35 -5.98
C GLU A 126 15.98 -0.03 -5.30
N GLU A 127 16.08 1.12 -4.63
CA GLU A 127 17.30 1.51 -3.93
C GLU A 127 17.57 0.61 -2.70
N LEU A 128 16.54 0.18 -1.97
CA LEU A 128 16.70 -0.78 -0.86
C LEU A 128 17.25 -2.14 -1.32
N VAL A 129 16.81 -2.62 -2.49
CA VAL A 129 17.37 -3.86 -3.08
C VAL A 129 18.82 -3.65 -3.48
N ARG A 130 19.15 -2.52 -4.10
CA ARG A 130 20.53 -2.18 -4.52
C ARG A 130 21.50 -2.05 -3.34
N ILE A 131 21.05 -1.55 -2.19
CA ILE A 131 21.90 -1.38 -1.00
C ILE A 131 22.16 -2.72 -0.30
N ARG A 132 21.23 -3.68 -0.41
CA ARG A 132 21.31 -4.99 0.25
C ARG A 132 22.06 -6.05 -0.57
N MET A 133 22.25 -5.81 -1.87
CA MET A 133 23.12 -6.61 -2.73
C MET A 133 24.57 -6.21 -2.53
#